data_AF-A0A2U2J931-F1
#
_entry.id   AF-A0A2U2J931-F1
#
_cell.length_a   1.000
_cell.length_b   1.000
_cell.length_c   1.000
_cell.angle_alpha   90.00
_cell.angle_beta   90.00
_cell.angle_gamma   90.00
#
_symmetry.space_group_name_H-M   'P 1'
#
loop_
_entity.id
_entity.type
_entity.pdbx_description
1 polymer ?
#
loop_
_entity_poly.entity_id
_entity_poly.type
_entity_poly.pdbx_seq_one_letter_code
_entity_poly.pdbx_strand_id
1 'polypeptide(L)'
;MNNNLKIKYVDQRWDGVEGWLGNNNLFWIRLDFFLEYFISGNLELSKRYKNKELSLEKYCEMLFKKFNEKTFYNKKFEYTKYTEWLNMKNPKINEVIELFNK
;
A
#
# COMPACT_ATOMS: atom_id res chain seq x y z
N MET A 1 18.90 -2.04 11.28
CA MET A 1 18.35 -0.69 11.50
C MET A 1 16.85 -0.84 11.75
N ASN A 2 16.36 -0.42 12.92
CA ASN A 2 14.93 -0.42 13.19
C ASN A 2 14.32 0.73 12.36
N ASN A 3 13.63 0.41 11.27
CA ASN A 3 12.89 1.42 10.54
C ASN A 3 11.73 1.85 11.43
N ASN A 4 11.81 3.03 12.05
CA ASN A 4 10.76 3.65 12.89
C ASN A 4 9.51 4.04 12.06
N LEU A 5 9.05 3.17 11.17
CA LEU A 5 7.87 3.36 10.34
C LEU A 5 6.61 3.30 11.21
N LYS A 6 5.66 4.17 10.90
CA LYS A 6 4.37 4.25 11.56
C LYS A 6 3.26 4.20 10.53
N ILE A 7 2.10 3.68 10.95
CA ILE A 7 0.84 3.86 10.23
C ILE A 7 0.20 5.16 10.73
N LYS A 8 -0.36 5.96 9.82
CA LYS A 8 -1.28 7.05 10.14
C LYS A 8 -2.55 6.89 9.30
N TYR A 9 -3.67 7.37 9.83
CA TYR A 9 -4.93 7.46 9.11
C TYR A 9 -5.19 8.93 8.77
N VAL A 10 -5.61 9.19 7.53
CA VAL A 10 -5.85 10.54 7.00
C VAL A 10 -7.26 10.58 6.44
N ASP A 11 -8.08 11.50 6.94
CA ASP A 11 -9.42 11.72 6.40
C ASP A 11 -9.34 12.63 5.16
N GLN A 12 -9.60 12.05 3.98
CA GLN A 12 -9.70 12.82 2.75
C GLN A 12 -11.13 13.36 2.64
N ARG A 13 -11.26 14.68 2.56
CA ARG A 13 -12.55 15.40 2.52
C ARG A 13 -13.57 14.81 1.53
N TRP A 14 -13.11 14.21 0.42
CA TRP A 14 -13.94 13.68 -0.65
C TRP A 14 -13.82 12.15 -0.85
N ASP A 15 -12.67 11.56 -0.54
CA ASP A 15 -12.37 10.15 -0.81
C ASP A 15 -12.50 9.25 0.44
N GLY A 16 -12.77 9.84 1.61
CA GLY A 16 -12.89 9.14 2.88
C GLY A 16 -11.54 8.87 3.56
N VAL A 17 -11.55 8.02 4.59
CA VAL A 17 -10.34 7.73 5.37
C VAL A 17 -9.38 6.83 4.60
N GLU A 18 -8.09 7.16 4.64
CA GLU A 18 -6.99 6.40 4.05
C GLU A 18 -5.93 6.03 5.09
N GLY A 19 -5.30 4.87 4.94
CA GLY A 19 -4.09 4.52 5.69
C GLY A 19 -2.81 4.91 4.95
N TRP A 20 -1.79 5.34 5.69
CA TRP A 20 -0.49 5.75 5.16
C TRP A 20 0.64 5.20 6.03
N LEU A 21 1.78 4.83 5.43
CA LEU A 21 2.98 4.36 6.11
C LEU A 21 4.15 5.32 5.87
N GLY A 22 4.95 5.60 6.90
CA GLY A 22 6.11 6.49 6.76
C GLY A 22 6.74 6.88 8.10
N ASN A 23 7.70 7.81 8.06
CA ASN A 23 8.28 8.46 9.23
C ASN A 23 8.88 9.81 8.84
N ASN A 24 9.54 10.53 9.77
CA ASN A 24 10.12 11.84 9.48
C ASN A 24 11.27 11.81 8.45
N ASN A 25 11.83 10.63 8.15
CA ASN A 25 12.96 10.46 7.24
C ASN A 25 12.55 9.81 5.91
N LEU A 26 11.31 9.34 5.79
CA LEU A 26 10.78 8.63 4.63
C LEU A 26 9.48 9.29 4.17
N PHE A 27 9.33 9.42 2.86
CA PHE A 27 8.08 9.92 2.30
C PHE A 27 6.91 9.01 2.72
N TRP A 28 5.78 9.62 3.05
CA TRP A 28 4.58 8.86 3.40
C TRP A 28 4.02 8.20 2.13
N ILE A 29 3.85 6.89 2.18
CA ILE A 29 3.23 6.10 1.11
C ILE A 29 1.82 5.70 1.55
N ARG A 30 0.85 5.79 0.65
CA ARG A 30 -0.51 5.31 0.92
C ARG A 30 -0.52 3.78 1.00
N LEU A 31 -1.19 3.24 2.01
CA LEU A 31 -1.46 1.82 2.15
C LEU A 31 -2.70 1.48 1.32
N ASP A 32 -2.47 1.06 0.08
CA ASP A 32 -3.54 0.74 -0.87
C ASP A 32 -3.22 -0.51 -1.71
N PHE A 33 -4.11 -0.82 -2.64
CA PHE A 33 -3.99 -1.99 -3.50
C PHE A 33 -2.78 -1.91 -4.45
N PHE A 34 -2.31 -0.71 -4.82
CA PHE A 34 -1.10 -0.56 -5.61
C PHE A 34 0.12 -1.01 -4.84
N LEU A 35 0.20 -0.59 -3.57
CA LEU A 35 1.27 -1.03 -2.68
C LEU A 35 1.20 -2.55 -2.44
N GLU A 36 0.01 -3.11 -2.22
CA GLU A 36 -0.16 -4.56 -2.10
C GLU A 36 0.43 -5.28 -3.30
N TYR A 37 -0.02 -4.90 -4.51
CA TYR A 37 0.39 -5.54 -5.75
C TYR A 37 1.90 -5.43 -5.98
N PHE A 38 2.48 -4.25 -5.72
CA PHE A 38 3.91 -4.04 -5.86
C PHE A 38 4.74 -4.99 -4.97
N ILE A 39 4.25 -5.29 -3.76
CA ILE A 39 4.98 -6.09 -2.78
C ILE A 39 4.74 -7.60 -2.94
N SER A 40 3.50 -7.99 -3.25
CA SER A 40 3.04 -9.38 -3.23
C SER A 40 2.83 -9.98 -4.62
N GLY A 41 2.69 -9.15 -5.65
CA GLY A 41 2.26 -9.55 -6.99
C GLY A 41 0.79 -9.98 -7.07
N ASN A 42 -0.01 -9.79 -6.01
CA ASN A 42 -1.43 -10.14 -5.94
C ASN A 42 -2.24 -9.11 -5.14
N LEU A 43 -3.56 -9.27 -5.11
CA LEU A 43 -4.52 -8.29 -4.55
C LEU A 43 -5.49 -8.93 -3.54
N GLU A 44 -5.06 -9.99 -2.84
CA GLU A 44 -5.94 -10.76 -1.96
C GLU A 44 -6.52 -9.93 -0.81
N LEU A 45 -5.71 -9.12 -0.13
CA LEU A 45 -6.18 -8.27 0.97
C LEU A 45 -7.12 -7.17 0.47
N SER A 46 -6.78 -6.55 -0.65
CA SER A 46 -7.59 -5.49 -1.23
C SER A 46 -8.95 -6.02 -1.69
N LYS A 47 -9.00 -7.25 -2.23
CA LYS A 47 -10.26 -7.91 -2.58
C LYS A 47 -11.12 -8.17 -1.35
N ARG A 48 -10.53 -8.67 -0.27
CA ARG A 48 -11.23 -8.88 1.01
C ARG A 48 -11.75 -7.57 1.62
N TYR A 49 -10.96 -6.50 1.57
CA TYR A 49 -11.39 -5.17 2.00
C TYR A 49 -12.54 -4.64 1.15
N LYS A 50 -12.47 -4.77 -0.18
CA LYS A 50 -13.55 -4.38 -1.11
C LYS A 50 -14.85 -5.14 -0.83
N ASN A 51 -14.75 -6.43 -0.52
CA ASN A 51 -15.88 -7.26 -0.10
C ASN A 51 -16.34 -6.98 1.35
N LYS A 52 -15.75 -5.99 2.01
CA LYS A 52 -16.04 -5.57 3.40
C LYS A 52 -15.81 -6.69 4.44
N GLU A 53 -14.97 -7.67 4.13
CA GLU A 53 -14.55 -8.71 5.08
C GLU A 53 -13.52 -8.18 6.09
N LEU A 54 -12.87 -7.06 5.76
CA LEU A 54 -11.90 -6.36 6.60
C LEU A 54 -12.36 -4.91 6.79
N SER A 55 -12.14 -4.36 8.00
CA SER A 55 -12.19 -2.91 8.18
C SER A 55 -10.96 -2.26 7.52
N LEU A 56 -11.02 -0.95 7.29
CA LEU A 56 -9.88 -0.20 6.76
C LEU A 56 -8.65 -0.38 7.65
N GLU A 57 -8.82 -0.29 8.98
CA GLU A 57 -7.73 -0.44 9.95
C GLU A 57 -7.09 -1.81 9.82
N LYS A 58 -7.89 -2.89 9.82
CA LYS A 58 -7.37 -4.25 9.67
C LYS A 58 -6.65 -4.44 8.32
N TYR A 59 -7.20 -3.89 7.25
CA TYR A 59 -6.58 -3.93 5.93
C TYR A 59 -5.21 -3.24 5.93
N CYS A 60 -5.15 -2.01 6.46
CA CYS A 60 -3.92 -1.23 6.54
C CYS A 60 -2.87 -1.87 7.46
N GLU A 61 -3.28 -2.41 8.61
CA GLU A 61 -2.40 -3.16 9.52
C GLU A 61 -1.81 -4.41 8.88
N MET A 62 -2.63 -5.18 8.15
CA MET A 62 -2.16 -6.37 7.44
C MET A 62 -1.20 -6.02 6.30
N LEU A 63 -1.47 -4.94 5.55
CA LEU A 63 -0.54 -4.46 4.53
C LEU A 63 0.77 -3.94 5.12
N PHE A 64 0.70 -3.19 6.21
CA PHE A 64 1.90 -2.72 6.91
C PHE A 64 2.75 -3.88 7.42
N LYS A 65 2.13 -4.93 7.95
CA LYS A 65 2.85 -6.15 8.35
C LYS A 65 3.55 -6.80 7.15
N LYS A 66 2.86 -6.99 6.01
CA LYS A 66 3.46 -7.52 4.77
C LYS A 66 4.62 -6.66 4.28
N PHE A 67 4.46 -5.34 4.32
CA PHE A 67 5.51 -4.38 3.99
C PHE A 67 6.72 -4.57 4.90
N ASN A 68 6.52 -4.57 6.22
CA ASN A 68 7.60 -4.74 7.19
C ASN A 68 8.33 -6.06 7.00
N GLU A 69 7.63 -7.18 6.82
CA GLU A 69 8.26 -8.47 6.55
C GLU A 69 9.15 -8.41 5.30
N LYS A 70 8.63 -7.89 4.19
CA LYS A 70 9.40 -7.80 2.93
C LYS A 70 10.59 -6.85 3.01
N THR A 71 10.53 -5.83 3.87
CA THR A 71 11.58 -4.81 4.01
C THR A 71 12.62 -5.13 5.08
N PHE A 72 12.26 -5.86 6.13
CA PHE A 72 13.19 -6.27 7.20
C PHE A 72 13.98 -7.53 6.86
N TYR A 73 13.44 -8.46 6.07
CA TYR A 73 14.15 -9.69 5.67
C TYR A 73 15.15 -9.45 4.51
N ASN A 74 16.03 -8.45 4.64
CA ASN A 74 17.17 -8.14 3.74
C ASN A 74 16.85 -7.63 2.32
N LYS A 75 15.62 -7.22 2.01
CA LYS A 75 15.34 -6.46 0.78
C LYS A 75 15.09 -5.00 1.13
N LYS A 76 16.01 -4.10 0.77
CA LYS A 76 15.74 -2.66 0.83
C LYS A 76 14.51 -2.39 -0.05
N PHE A 77 13.47 -1.81 0.52
CA PHE A 77 12.40 -1.25 -0.30
C PHE A 77 12.93 -0.04 -1.02
N GLU A 78 12.91 -0.10 -2.35
CA GLU A 78 13.39 0.97 -3.19
C GLU A 78 12.24 1.93 -3.45
N TYR A 79 12.08 2.90 -2.55
CA TYR A 79 11.06 3.94 -2.61
C TYR A 79 11.02 4.62 -3.99
N THR A 80 12.19 4.95 -4.54
CA THR A 80 12.32 5.51 -5.88
C THR A 80 11.73 4.59 -6.95
N LYS A 81 12.02 3.29 -6.92
CA LYS A 81 11.45 2.31 -7.86
C LYS A 81 9.93 2.19 -7.72
N TYR A 82 9.41 2.25 -6.50
CA TYR A 82 7.96 2.24 -6.28
C TYR A 82 7.30 3.49 -6.86
N THR A 83 7.85 4.68 -6.60
CA THR A 83 7.33 5.95 -7.15
C THR A 83 7.44 6.00 -8.67
N GLU A 84 8.57 5.55 -9.25
CA GLU A 84 8.75 5.41 -10.69
C GLU A 84 7.74 4.43 -11.29
N TRP A 85 7.57 3.26 -10.68
CA TRP A 85 6.58 2.27 -11.11
C TRP A 85 5.17 2.83 -11.07
N LEU A 86 4.81 3.53 -9.99
CA LEU A 86 3.50 4.16 -9.84
C LEU A 86 3.28 5.21 -10.93
N ASN A 87 4.29 6.05 -11.21
CA ASN A 87 4.24 7.06 -12.28
C ASN A 87 4.17 6.44 -13.68
N MET A 88 4.91 5.36 -13.94
CA MET A 88 4.86 4.62 -15.21
C MET A 88 3.52 3.92 -15.43
N LYS A 89 2.86 3.48 -14.36
CA LYS A 89 1.53 2.86 -14.40
C LYS A 89 0.39 3.88 -14.39
N ASN A 90 0.68 5.14 -14.06
CA ASN A 90 -0.26 6.26 -14.00
C ASN A 90 -0.93 6.66 -15.34
N PRO A 91 -0.43 6.34 -16.56
CA PRO A 91 -1.16 6.72 -17.78
C PRO A 91 -2.47 5.95 -18.01
N LYS A 92 -2.66 4.75 -17.43
CA LYS A 92 -3.85 3.89 -17.63
C LYS A 92 -4.05 2.94 -16.46
N ILE A 93 -4.50 3.47 -15.32
CA ILE A 93 -4.95 2.72 -14.14
C ILE A 93 -5.98 1.60 -14.49
N ASN A 94 -6.64 1.66 -15.64
CA ASN A 94 -7.61 0.68 -16.12
C ASN A 94 -7.09 -0.77 -16.15
N GLU A 95 -5.85 -1.06 -16.57
CA GLU A 95 -5.35 -2.46 -16.60
C GLU A 95 -5.19 -3.05 -15.19
N VAL A 96 -4.74 -2.25 -14.22
CA VAL A 96 -4.59 -2.69 -12.83
C VAL A 96 -5.95 -2.77 -12.14
N ILE A 97 -6.87 -1.86 -12.45
CA ILE A 97 -8.26 -1.89 -11.98
C ILE A 97 -9.02 -3.09 -12.59
N GLU A 98 -8.78 -3.46 -13.85
CA GLU A 98 -9.37 -4.65 -14.46
C GLU A 98 -8.92 -5.93 -13.75
N LEU A 99 -7.65 -6.01 -13.33
CA LEU A 99 -7.17 -7.11 -12.47
C LEU A 99 -7.79 -7.10 -11.07
N PHE A 100 -8.13 -5.92 -10.55
CA PHE A 100 -8.81 -5.78 -9.26
C PHE A 100 -10.30 -6.11 -9.31
N ASN A 101 -10.93 -5.91 -10.47
CA ASN A 101 -12.37 -6.11 -10.70
C ASN A 101 -12.73 -7.48 -11.28
N LYS A 102 -11.78 -8.24 -11.82
CA LYS A 102 -11.91 -9.68 -12.10
C LYS A 102 -11.76 -10.51 -10.81
#